data_AF-A0A4Y2CH98-F1
#
_entry.id   AF-A0A4Y2CH98-F1
#
_cell.length_a   1.000
_cell.length_b   1.000
_cell.length_c   1.000
_cell.angle_alpha   90.00
_cell.angle_beta   90.00
_cell.angle_gamma   90.00
#
_symmetry.space_group_name_H-M   'P 1'
#
loop_
_entity.id
_entity.type
_entity.pdbx_description
1 polymer ?
#
loop_
_entity_poly.entity_id
_entity_poly.type
_entity_poly.pdbx_seq_one_letter_code
_entity_poly.pdbx_strand_id
1 'polypeptide(L)'
;MQQLCYVLNINQSLIPVYHPQANPVERKNRDLKPRLSMIVCNNHTLWNEQLPAIRFAMNTAKCETTGCTAAYLNFARELRTLDDVTTDLRSVIHNDNFVPEFTPYLKRFERNMSQIKENIEKKSRSSKSICRQITSTKP
;
A
#
# COMPACT_ATOMS: atom_id res chain seq x y z
N MET A 1 20.18 7.20 -16.85
CA MET A 1 19.49 7.13 -15.54
C MET A 1 20.34 7.64 -14.39
N GLN A 2 21.63 7.28 -14.25
CA GLN A 2 22.47 7.76 -13.14
C GLN A 2 22.58 9.30 -13.06
N GLN A 3 22.76 9.97 -14.20
CA GLN A 3 22.78 11.44 -14.28
C GLN A 3 21.46 12.08 -13.82
N LEU A 4 20.32 11.48 -14.17
CA LEU A 4 19.00 11.95 -13.72
C LEU A 4 18.83 11.77 -12.21
N CYS A 5 19.22 10.62 -11.66
CA CYS A 5 19.17 10.36 -10.22
C CYS A 5 20.06 11.32 -9.44
N TYR A 6 21.23 11.68 -10.00
CA TYR A 6 22.14 12.67 -9.41
C TYR A 6 21.50 14.07 -9.35
N VAL A 7 20.87 14.52 -10.45
CA VAL A 7 20.19 15.82 -10.50
C VAL A 7 18.98 15.86 -9.54
N LEU A 8 18.23 14.76 -9.42
CA LEU A 8 17.06 14.66 -8.55
C LEU A 8 17.40 14.29 -7.10
N ASN A 9 18.68 14.13 -6.75
CA ASN A 9 19.16 13.69 -5.44
C ASN A 9 18.49 12.37 -4.96
N ILE A 10 18.33 11.42 -5.88
CA ILE A 10 17.76 10.10 -5.62
C ILE A 10 18.89 9.07 -5.48
N ASN A 11 18.97 8.42 -4.33
CA ASN A 11 19.92 7.33 -4.10
C ASN A 11 19.46 6.06 -4.82
N GLN A 12 20.26 5.58 -5.76
CA GLN A 12 19.95 4.35 -6.51
C GLN A 12 20.36 3.12 -5.70
N SER A 13 19.38 2.28 -5.33
CA SER A 13 19.63 0.95 -4.76
C SER A 13 19.60 -0.09 -5.86
N LEU A 14 20.74 -0.75 -6.11
CA LEU A 14 20.87 -1.82 -7.11
C LEU A 14 20.85 -3.18 -6.44
N ILE A 15 20.31 -4.16 -7.15
CA ILE A 15 20.19 -5.56 -6.70
C ILE A 15 21.14 -6.40 -7.56
N PRO A 16 21.86 -7.37 -6.97
CA PRO A 16 22.74 -8.25 -7.74
C PRO A 16 21.96 -9.05 -8.78
N VAL A 17 22.64 -9.37 -9.88
CA VAL A 17 22.07 -10.14 -10.99
C VAL A 17 21.64 -11.52 -10.48
N TYR A 18 20.52 -12.02 -10.99
CA TYR A 18 19.93 -13.32 -10.63
C TYR A 18 19.52 -13.47 -9.14
N HIS A 19 19.28 -12.35 -8.43
CA HIS A 19 18.81 -12.38 -7.04
C HIS A 19 17.40 -11.76 -6.88
N PRO A 20 16.34 -12.41 -7.40
CA PRO A 20 14.98 -11.87 -7.37
C PRO A 20 14.41 -11.74 -5.95
N GLN A 21 14.93 -12.48 -4.96
CA GLN A 21 14.44 -12.42 -3.58
C GLN A 21 14.66 -11.04 -2.93
N ALA A 22 15.71 -10.31 -3.33
CA ALA A 22 15.97 -8.96 -2.84
C ALA A 22 15.13 -7.89 -3.55
N ASN A 23 14.38 -8.24 -4.60
CA ASN A 23 13.57 -7.29 -5.33
C ASN A 23 12.15 -7.17 -4.73
N PRO A 24 11.82 -6.06 -4.05
CA PRO A 24 10.48 -5.87 -3.48
C PRO A 24 9.38 -5.78 -4.56
N VAL A 25 9.75 -5.43 -5.80
CA VAL A 25 8.82 -5.33 -6.93
C VAL A 25 8.25 -6.70 -7.30
N GLU A 26 9.04 -7.78 -7.17
CA GLU A 26 8.58 -9.14 -7.49
C GLU A 26 7.39 -9.55 -6.62
N ARG A 27 7.41 -9.18 -5.34
CA ARG A 27 6.29 -9.46 -4.44
C ARG A 27 5.03 -8.72 -4.88
N LYS A 28 5.14 -7.46 -5.28
CA LYS A 28 4.02 -6.66 -5.75
C LYS A 28 3.47 -7.18 -7.09
N ASN A 29 4.36 -7.58 -8.00
CA ASN A 29 3.98 -8.19 -9.27
C ASN A 29 3.25 -9.52 -9.08
N ARG A 30 3.65 -10.32 -8.08
CA ARG A 30 2.95 -11.56 -7.73
C ARG A 30 1.50 -11.32 -7.27
N ASP A 31 1.22 -10.22 -6.59
CA ASP A 31 -0.15 -9.88 -6.17
C ASP A 31 -0.95 -9.20 -7.30
N LEU A 32 -0.27 -8.48 -8.19
CA LEU A 32 -0.89 -7.75 -9.30
C LEU A 32 -1.34 -8.69 -10.43
N LYS A 33 -0.50 -9.66 -10.82
CA LYS A 33 -0.75 -10.57 -11.96
C LYS A 33 -2.08 -11.34 -11.83
N PRO A 34 -2.43 -11.94 -10.67
CA PRO A 34 -3.72 -12.62 -10.51
C PRO A 34 -4.90 -11.66 -10.64
N ARG A 35 -4.79 -10.44 -10.09
CA ARG A 35 -5.85 -9.42 -10.19
C ARG A 35 -6.08 -8.97 -11.62
N LEU A 36 -5.01 -8.76 -12.37
CA LEU A 36 -5.06 -8.50 -13.80
C LEU A 36 -5.74 -9.66 -14.53
N SER A 37 -5.31 -10.90 -14.29
CA SER A 37 -5.90 -12.08 -14.92
C SER A 37 -7.41 -12.19 -14.66
N MET A 38 -7.85 -11.96 -13.41
CA MET A 38 -9.27 -12.02 -13.04
C MET A 38 -10.11 -10.95 -13.75
N ILE A 39 -9.63 -9.72 -13.84
CA ILE A 39 -10.42 -8.61 -14.42
C ILE A 39 -10.42 -8.64 -15.95
N VAL A 40 -9.32 -9.07 -16.55
CA VAL A 40 -9.14 -9.08 -18.01
C VAL A 40 -9.78 -10.32 -18.64
N CYS A 41 -9.98 -11.39 -17.86
CA CYS A 41 -10.59 -12.65 -18.29
C CYS A 41 -10.02 -13.11 -19.65
N ASN A 42 -10.82 -13.05 -20.72
CA ASN A 42 -10.47 -13.54 -22.05
C ASN A 42 -9.89 -12.47 -22.99
N ASN A 43 -9.99 -11.18 -22.66
CA ASN A 43 -9.55 -10.10 -23.56
C ASN A 43 -8.28 -9.40 -23.05
N HIS A 44 -7.14 -10.06 -23.23
CA HIS A 44 -5.83 -9.57 -22.79
C HIS A 44 -5.36 -8.26 -23.43
N THR A 45 -6.05 -7.74 -24.44
CA THR A 45 -5.68 -6.48 -25.10
C THR A 45 -6.03 -5.24 -24.28
N LEU A 46 -7.04 -5.33 -23.38
CA LEU A 46 -7.56 -4.20 -22.62
C LEU A 46 -6.94 -4.05 -21.22
N TRP A 47 -5.84 -4.74 -20.93
CA TRP A 47 -5.24 -4.77 -19.60
C TRP A 47 -4.85 -3.36 -19.08
N ASN A 48 -4.46 -2.46 -19.97
CA ASN A 48 -4.07 -1.08 -19.67
C ASN A 48 -5.23 -0.25 -19.13
N GLU A 49 -6.44 -0.43 -19.69
CA GLU A 49 -7.65 0.28 -19.26
C GLU A 49 -8.10 -0.17 -17.87
N GLN A 50 -7.73 -1.39 -17.49
CA GLN A 50 -8.10 -2.00 -16.22
C GLN A 50 -7.13 -1.68 -15.07
N LEU A 51 -5.93 -1.16 -15.37
CA LEU A 51 -4.93 -0.80 -14.35
C LEU A 51 -5.45 0.19 -13.28
N PRO A 52 -6.19 1.26 -13.63
CA PRO A 52 -6.70 2.20 -12.62
C PRO A 52 -7.66 1.51 -11.64
N ALA A 53 -8.53 0.63 -12.12
CA ALA A 53 -9.47 -0.12 -11.29
C ALA A 53 -8.73 -1.06 -10.33
N ILE A 54 -7.70 -1.77 -10.81
CA ILE A 54 -6.88 -2.65 -9.98
C ILE A 54 -6.09 -1.86 -8.95
N ARG A 55 -5.50 -0.71 -9.34
CA ARG A 55 -4.80 0.18 -8.42
C ARG A 55 -5.73 0.69 -7.33
N PHE A 56 -6.96 1.07 -7.68
CA PHE A 56 -7.96 1.48 -6.71
C PHE A 56 -8.26 0.35 -5.72
N ALA A 57 -8.60 -0.84 -6.22
CA ALA A 57 -8.87 -2.01 -5.38
C ALA A 57 -7.69 -2.43 -4.49
N MET A 58 -6.45 -2.33 -4.99
CA MET A 58 -5.24 -2.58 -4.19
C MET A 58 -5.05 -1.53 -3.10
N ASN A 59 -5.39 -0.27 -3.40
CA ASN A 59 -5.23 0.81 -2.45
C ASN A 59 -6.31 0.84 -1.38
N THR A 60 -7.53 0.35 -1.66
CA THR A 60 -8.67 0.28 -0.73
C THR A 60 -8.75 -1.03 0.06
N ALA A 61 -8.06 -2.08 -0.38
CA ALA A 61 -7.99 -3.33 0.38
C ALA A 61 -7.16 -3.17 1.66
N LYS A 62 -7.69 -3.67 2.78
CA LYS A 62 -6.96 -3.77 4.05
C LYS A 62 -5.88 -4.84 3.97
N CYS A 63 -4.68 -4.50 4.38
CA CYS A 63 -3.60 -5.49 4.51
C CYS A 63 -3.63 -6.10 5.91
N GLU A 64 -3.65 -7.43 6.00
CA GLU A 64 -3.68 -8.17 7.26
C GLU A 64 -2.50 -7.82 8.19
N THR A 65 -1.32 -7.56 7.61
CA THR A 65 -0.12 -7.22 8.38
C THR A 65 -0.19 -5.84 9.02
N THR A 66 -0.77 -4.86 8.32
CA THR A 66 -0.86 -3.48 8.81
C THR A 66 -2.19 -3.19 9.50
N GLY A 67 -3.23 -4.00 9.27
CA GLY A 67 -4.61 -3.76 9.72
C GLY A 67 -5.31 -2.59 9.01
N CYS A 68 -4.56 -1.84 8.20
CA CYS A 68 -5.00 -0.62 7.53
C CYS A 68 -4.88 -0.73 6.01
N THR A 69 -5.65 0.14 5.36
CA THR A 69 -5.70 0.33 3.93
C THR A 69 -4.45 1.09 3.44
N ALA A 70 -3.94 0.78 2.25
CA ALA A 70 -2.76 1.48 1.72
C ALA A 70 -3.04 2.96 1.40
N ALA A 71 -4.28 3.29 1.05
CA ALA A 71 -4.74 4.67 0.92
C ALA A 71 -4.60 5.44 2.23
N TYR A 72 -5.12 4.89 3.32
CA TYR A 72 -5.05 5.51 4.65
C TYR A 72 -3.60 5.77 5.10
N LEU A 73 -2.68 4.85 4.83
CA LEU A 73 -1.28 5.02 5.19
C LEU A 73 -0.58 6.14 4.41
N ASN A 74 -0.94 6.34 3.14
CA ASN A 74 -0.31 7.35 2.28
C ASN A 74 -0.96 8.73 2.40
N PHE A 75 -2.29 8.79 2.47
CA PHE A 75 -3.05 10.03 2.40
C PHE A 75 -3.62 10.46 3.76
N ALA A 76 -3.40 9.66 4.80
CA ALA A 76 -4.06 9.82 6.09
C ALA A 76 -5.60 9.86 5.97
N ARG A 77 -6.19 9.26 4.93
CA ARG A 77 -7.63 9.17 4.71
C ARG A 77 -7.94 8.01 3.78
N GLU A 78 -9.18 7.52 3.82
CA GLU A 78 -9.63 6.52 2.86
C GLU A 78 -9.94 7.17 1.50
N LEU A 79 -9.77 6.40 0.42
CA LEU A 79 -10.19 6.82 -0.91
C LEU A 79 -11.71 6.77 -0.99
N ARG A 80 -12.33 7.80 -1.57
CA ARG A 80 -13.77 7.81 -1.82
C ARG A 80 -14.13 6.73 -2.82
N THR A 81 -15.14 5.93 -2.46
CA THR A 81 -15.79 4.97 -3.34
C THR A 81 -16.92 5.66 -4.13
N LEU A 82 -17.45 5.00 -5.15
CA LEU A 82 -18.59 5.52 -5.91
C LEU A 82 -19.80 5.79 -4.99
N ASP A 83 -20.01 4.92 -4.00
CA ASP A 83 -21.09 5.06 -3.02
C ASP A 83 -20.91 6.33 -2.17
N ASP A 84 -19.68 6.63 -1.75
CA ASP A 84 -19.36 7.85 -0.99
C ASP A 84 -19.59 9.10 -1.85
N VAL A 85 -19.25 9.08 -3.14
CA VAL A 85 -19.43 10.26 -4.02
C VAL A 85 -20.91 10.62 -4.17
N THR A 86 -21.80 9.63 -4.26
CA THR A 86 -23.25 9.88 -4.37
C THR A 86 -23.87 10.42 -3.09
N THR A 87 -23.28 10.13 -1.94
CA THR A 87 -23.80 10.50 -0.61
C THR A 87 -23.15 11.76 -0.02
N ASP A 88 -21.90 12.08 -0.38
CA ASP A 88 -21.05 13.05 0.34
C ASP A 88 -20.98 14.47 -0.29
N LEU A 89 -21.51 14.69 -1.49
CA LEU A 89 -21.38 16.02 -2.14
C LEU A 89 -22.07 17.15 -1.34
N ARG A 90 -23.10 16.84 -0.55
CA ARG A 90 -23.86 17.83 0.23
C ARG A 90 -23.25 18.14 1.60
N SER A 91 -22.65 17.15 2.26
CA SER A 91 -22.04 17.29 3.59
C SER A 91 -20.73 18.07 3.55
N VAL A 92 -19.95 17.96 2.47
CA VAL A 92 -18.65 18.64 2.34
C VAL A 92 -18.79 20.12 1.99
N ILE A 93 -19.82 20.50 1.22
CA ILE A 93 -20.07 21.91 0.84
C ILE A 93 -20.68 22.71 2.01
N HIS A 94 -21.47 22.06 2.88
CA HIS A 94 -22.13 22.73 4.00
C HIS A 94 -21.31 22.83 5.29
N ASN A 95 -20.21 22.08 5.42
CA ASN A 95 -19.38 22.13 6.61
C ASN A 95 -18.21 23.12 6.41
N ASP A 96 -18.46 24.40 6.65
CA ASP A 96 -17.45 25.47 6.79
C ASP A 96 -16.50 25.27 8.00
N ASN A 97 -16.37 24.04 8.51
CA ASN A 97 -15.61 23.66 9.72
C ASN A 97 -14.24 23.05 9.40
N PHE A 98 -13.55 23.54 8.38
CA PHE A 98 -12.31 22.93 7.90
C PHE A 98 -11.11 23.04 8.88
N VAL A 99 -11.15 23.96 9.83
CA VAL A 99 -9.95 24.39 10.60
C VAL A 99 -9.87 23.86 12.04
N PRO A 100 -10.94 23.79 12.86
CA PRO A 100 -10.79 23.40 14.27
C PRO A 100 -10.57 21.89 14.51
N GLU A 101 -10.93 21.01 13.59
CA GLU A 101 -10.77 19.55 13.76
C GLU A 101 -9.44 18.99 13.24
N PHE A 102 -8.65 19.78 12.52
CA PHE A 102 -7.43 19.30 11.89
C PHE A 102 -6.35 18.91 12.92
N THR A 103 -6.19 19.72 13.97
CA THR A 103 -5.21 19.46 15.05
C THR A 103 -5.50 18.17 15.83
N PRO A 104 -6.72 17.92 16.35
CA PRO A 104 -7.01 16.65 17.04
C PRO A 104 -6.93 15.45 16.09
N TYR A 105 -7.31 15.61 14.82
CA TYR A 105 -7.18 14.57 13.81
C TYR A 105 -5.72 14.14 13.61
N LEU A 106 -4.81 15.09 13.41
CA LEU A 106 -3.39 14.81 13.22
C LEU A 106 -2.77 14.13 14.45
N LYS A 107 -3.12 14.57 15.67
CA LYS A 107 -2.68 13.89 16.91
C LYS A 107 -3.18 12.45 17.00
N ARG A 108 -4.37 12.16 16.47
CA ARG A 108 -4.88 10.78 16.39
C ARG A 108 -4.14 9.99 15.31
N PHE A 109 -3.91 10.58 14.16
CA PHE A 109 -3.19 9.97 13.06
C PHE A 109 -1.75 9.60 13.45
N GLU A 110 -1.02 10.49 14.13
CA GLU A 110 0.32 10.24 14.65
C GLU A 110 0.37 9.03 15.60
N ARG A 111 -0.58 8.96 16.54
CA ARG A 111 -0.72 7.83 17.47
C ARG A 111 -1.00 6.52 16.72
N ASN A 112 -1.96 6.55 15.80
CA ASN A 112 -2.30 5.38 14.97
C ASN A 112 -1.10 4.93 14.14
N MET A 113 -0.36 5.87 13.54
CA MET A 113 0.81 5.55 12.71
C MET A 113 1.93 4.93 13.54
N SER A 114 2.15 5.40 14.77
CA SER A 114 3.11 4.81 15.71
C SER A 114 2.75 3.38 16.07
N GLN A 115 1.47 3.11 16.38
CA GLN A 115 0.97 1.76 16.66
C GLN A 115 1.10 0.83 15.45
N ILE A 116 0.77 1.32 14.24
CA ILE A 116 0.89 0.54 13.01
C ILE A 116 2.35 0.16 12.76
N LYS A 117 3.29 1.09 12.92
CA LYS A 117 4.73 0.79 12.81
C LYS A 117 5.16 -0.30 13.79
N GLU A 118 4.75 -0.20 15.04
CA GLU A 118 5.07 -1.21 16.06
C GLU A 118 4.50 -2.59 15.70
N ASN A 119 3.25 -2.64 15.20
CA ASN A 119 2.62 -3.87 14.75
C ASN A 119 3.35 -4.50 13.55
N ILE A 120 3.77 -3.69 12.59
CA ILE A 120 4.58 -4.15 11.43
C ILE A 120 5.90 -4.75 11.92
N GLU A 121 6.58 -4.08 12.84
CA GLU A 121 7.83 -4.58 13.42
C GLU A 121 7.61 -5.90 14.16
N LYS A 122 6.59 -5.98 15.03
CA LYS A 122 6.24 -7.21 15.75
C LYS A 122 5.96 -8.35 14.78
N LYS A 123 5.12 -8.14 13.76
CA LYS A 123 4.81 -9.16 12.75
C LYS A 123 6.07 -9.57 11.96
N SER A 124 6.91 -8.62 11.59
CA SER A 124 8.20 -8.89 10.91
C SER A 124 9.14 -9.74 11.76
N ARG A 125 9.25 -9.43 13.06
CA ARG A 125 10.04 -10.21 14.03
C ARG A 125 9.48 -11.63 14.18
N SER A 126 8.17 -11.79 14.36
CA SER A 126 7.51 -13.10 14.45
C SER A 126 7.70 -13.96 13.20
N SER A 127 7.59 -13.37 12.00
CA SER A 127 7.85 -14.09 10.76
C SER A 127 9.32 -14.54 10.67
N LYS A 128 10.28 -13.71 11.07
CA LYS A 128 11.71 -14.07 11.10
C LYS A 128 12.00 -15.19 12.09
N SER A 129 11.37 -15.19 13.27
CA SER A 129 11.56 -16.26 14.27
C SER A 129 10.98 -17.59 13.77
N ILE A 130 9.80 -17.58 13.13
CA ILE A 130 9.21 -18.78 12.52
C ILE A 130 10.12 -19.33 11.42
N CYS A 131 10.63 -18.48 10.52
CA CYS A 131 11.57 -18.93 9.49
C CYS A 131 12.85 -19.56 10.08
N ARG A 132 13.40 -18.99 11.16
CA ARG A 132 14.59 -19.56 11.85
C ARG A 132 14.30 -20.93 12.48
N GLN A 133 13.12 -21.12 13.06
CA GLN A 133 12.71 -22.42 13.62
C GLN A 133 12.56 -23.49 12.53
N ILE A 134 12.01 -23.14 11.37
CA ILE A 134 11.87 -24.05 10.22
C ILE A 134 13.24 -24.44 9.64
N THR A 135 14.21 -23.51 9.60
CA THR A 135 15.58 -23.82 9.14
C THR A 135 16.38 -24.66 10.14
N SER A 136 16.06 -24.58 11.43
CA SER A 136 16.71 -25.37 12.50
C SER A 136 16.16 -26.78 12.66
N THR A 137 15.01 -27.08 12.04
CA THR A 137 14.30 -28.36 12.16
C THR A 137 14.39 -29.22 10.90
N LYS A 138 15.12 -28.77 9.87
CA LYS A 138 15.52 -29.63 8.75
C LYS A 138 16.80 -30.39 9.13
N PRO A 139 16.84 -31.72 8.98
CA PRO A 139 18.04 -32.53 9.23
C PRO A 139 19.17 -32.20 8.25
#